data_AF-A0A0L7LP84-F1
#
_entry.id   AF-A0A0L7LP84-F1
#
_cell.length_a   1.000
_cell.length_b   1.000
_cell.length_c   1.000
_cell.angle_alpha   90.00
_cell.angle_beta   90.00
_cell.angle_gamma   90.00
#
_symmetry.space_group_name_H-M   'P 1'
#
loop_
_entity.id
_entity.type
_entity.pdbx_description
1 polymer ?
#
loop_
_entity_poly.entity_id
_entity_poly.type
_entity_poly.pdbx_seq_one_letter_code
_entity_poly.pdbx_strand_id
1 'polypeptide(L)' 'MESDVTKSIRSVIASCEGDSEFNDYHLVDYLTGEFLEEQYKGQRVLAGQASSLKKMLDRHASLGEFIYDKKLLGMDI' A
#
# COMPACT_ATOMS: atom_id res chain seq x y z
N MET A 1 -6.71 -0.34 -5.77
CA MET A 1 -5.43 -0.04 -6.44
C MET A 1 -4.28 -0.76 -5.77
N GLU A 2 -3.76 -0.31 -4.60
CA GLU A 2 -2.64 -1.01 -3.93
C GLU A 2 -2.94 -2.48 -3.57
N SER A 3 -4.17 -2.77 -3.16
CA SER A 3 -4.66 -4.14 -2.92
C SER A 3 -4.59 -5.02 -4.18
N ASP A 4 -4.82 -4.42 -5.33
CA ASP A 4 -4.91 -5.13 -6.62
C ASP A 4 -3.52 -5.36 -7.18
N VAL A 5 -2.62 -4.38 -7.02
CA VAL A 5 -1.19 -4.52 -7.31
C VAL A 5 -0.58 -5.64 -6.48
N THR A 6 -0.84 -5.70 -5.16
CA THR A 6 -0.36 -6.80 -4.31
C THR A 6 -0.88 -8.16 -4.75
N LYS A 7 -2.15 -8.26 -5.15
CA LYS A 7 -2.70 -9.52 -5.71
C LYS A 7 -2.00 -9.91 -7.00
N SER A 8 -1.73 -8.93 -7.88
CA SER A 8 -1.00 -9.16 -9.11
C SER A 8 0.42 -9.69 -8.85
N ILE A 9 1.16 -9.06 -7.92
CA ILE A 9 2.52 -9.50 -7.55
C ILE A 9 2.50 -10.93 -7.01
N ARG A 10 1.54 -11.26 -6.14
CA ARG A 10 1.37 -12.63 -5.63
C ARG A 10 1.07 -13.64 -6.73
N SER A 11 0.30 -13.24 -7.75
CA SER A 11 0.04 -14.10 -8.91
C SER A 11 1.30 -14.34 -9.73
N VAL A 12 2.13 -13.32 -9.93
CA VAL A 12 3.42 -13.46 -10.64
C VAL A 12 4.35 -14.39 -9.87
N ILE A 13 4.47 -14.21 -8.55
CA ILE A 13 5.27 -15.11 -7.69
C ILE A 13 4.80 -16.56 -7.84
N ALA A 14 3.49 -16.82 -7.76
CA ALA A 14 2.95 -18.16 -7.89
C ALA A 14 3.23 -18.77 -9.28
N SER A 15 3.23 -17.97 -10.35
CA SER A 15 3.60 -18.42 -11.68
C SER A 15 5.10 -18.73 -11.80
N CYS A 16 5.97 -17.93 -11.19
CA CYS A 16 7.42 -18.14 -11.21
C CYS A 16 7.88 -19.33 -10.36
N GLU A 17 7.18 -19.61 -9.26
CA GLU A 17 7.49 -20.75 -8.37
C GLU A 17 6.87 -22.06 -8.87
N GLY A 18 5.71 -21.98 -9.52
CA GLY A 18 4.92 -23.13 -9.96
C GLY A 18 5.31 -23.72 -11.32
N ASP A 19 6.29 -23.14 -12.01
CA ASP A 19 6.78 -23.64 -13.30
C ASP A 19 7.57 -24.95 -13.11
N SER A 20 7.13 -26.01 -13.80
CA SER A 20 7.72 -27.35 -13.72
C SER A 20 9.06 -27.48 -14.47
N GLU A 21 9.34 -26.59 -15.42
CA GLU A 21 10.56 -26.59 -16.21
C GLU A 21 11.65 -25.71 -15.59
N PHE A 22 11.25 -24.57 -15.01
CA PHE A 22 12.19 -23.64 -14.37
C PHE A 22 11.57 -22.84 -13.23
N ASN A 23 11.93 -23.19 -11.98
CA ASN A 23 11.58 -22.39 -10.81
C ASN A 23 12.60 -21.26 -10.61
N ASP A 24 12.16 -20.01 -10.79
CA ASP A 24 13.01 -18.82 -10.60
C ASP A 24 12.98 -18.34 -9.15
N TYR A 25 13.77 -19.01 -8.30
CA TYR A 25 13.87 -18.69 -6.87
C TYR A 25 14.34 -17.25 -6.60
N HIS A 26 15.21 -16.70 -7.45
CA HIS A 26 15.76 -15.35 -7.24
C HIS A 26 14.71 -14.28 -7.54
N LEU A 27 13.94 -14.45 -8.62
CA LEU A 27 12.85 -13.53 -8.92
C LEU A 27 11.74 -13.60 -7.87
N VAL A 28 11.40 -14.80 -7.40
CA VAL A 28 10.42 -15.00 -6.32
C VAL A 28 10.86 -14.32 -5.03
N ASP A 29 12.12 -14.48 -4.63
CA ASP A 29 12.69 -13.81 -3.46
C ASP A 29 12.65 -12.29 -3.61
N TYR A 30 13.08 -11.75 -4.75
CA TYR A 30 13.07 -10.31 -5.01
C TYR A 30 11.66 -9.70 -4.94
N LEU A 31 10.68 -10.33 -5.60
CA LEU A 31 9.29 -9.86 -5.57
C LEU A 31 8.68 -9.96 -4.16
N THR A 32 9.12 -10.92 -3.36
CA THR A 32 8.62 -11.10 -1.99
C THR A 32 9.27 -10.13 -1.01
N GLY A 33 10.60 -10.05 -1.01
CA GLY A 33 11.38 -9.27 -0.04
C GLY A 33 11.29 -7.76 -0.26
N GLU A 34 11.29 -7.32 -1.51
CA GLU A 34 11.29 -5.89 -1.83
C GLU A 34 9.87 -5.39 -2.13
N PHE A 35 9.19 -6.00 -3.10
CA PHE A 35 7.93 -5.46 -3.61
C PHE A 35 6.76 -5.73 -2.65
N LEU A 36 6.57 -6.97 -2.18
CA LEU A 36 5.45 -7.24 -1.28
C LEU A 36 5.60 -6.52 0.06
N GLU A 37 6.81 -6.41 0.59
CA GLU A 37 7.09 -5.67 1.83
C GLU A 37 6.70 -4.19 1.70
N GLU A 38 7.10 -3.52 0.62
CA GLU A 38 6.72 -2.12 0.36
C GLU A 38 5.21 -1.97 0.18
N GLN A 39 4.57 -2.89 -0.56
CA GLN A 39 3.12 -2.86 -0.75
C GLN A 39 2.35 -2.97 0.57
N TYR A 40 2.76 -3.84 1.50
CA TYR A 40 2.09 -3.96 2.79
C TYR A 40 2.27 -2.71 3.66
N LYS A 41 3.47 -2.11 3.65
CA LYS A 41 3.71 -0.82 4.32
C LYS A 41 2.83 0.29 3.73
N GLY A 42 2.81 0.43 2.40
CA GLY A 42 1.99 1.41 1.70
C GLY A 42 0.49 1.26 2.01
N GLN A 43 -0.04 0.04 1.96
CA GLN A 43 -1.44 -0.23 2.32
C GLN A 43 -1.76 0.17 3.76
N ARG A 44 -0.85 -0.14 4.71
CA ARG A 44 -1.05 0.20 6.12
C ARG A 44 -1.06 1.70 6.36
N VAL A 45 -0.21 2.45 5.66
CA VAL A 45 -0.16 3.92 5.70
C VAL A 45 -1.47 4.48 5.14
N LEU A 46 -1.87 4.10 3.92
CA LEU A 46 -3.09 4.59 3.28
C LEU A 46 -4.34 4.29 4.11
N ALA A 47 -4.46 3.08 4.67
CA ALA A 47 -5.58 2.72 5.53
C ALA A 47 -5.63 3.58 6.81
N GLY A 48 -4.47 3.88 7.40
CA GLY A 48 -4.35 4.78 8.54
C GLY A 48 -4.74 6.21 8.20
N GLN A 49 -4.31 6.68 7.04
CA GLN A 49 -4.62 8.01 6.53
C GLN A 49 -6.13 8.18 6.28
N ALA A 50 -6.72 7.25 5.53
CA ALA A 50 -8.16 7.24 5.25
C ALA A 50 -9.00 7.17 6.54
N SER A 51 -8.60 6.34 7.51
CA SER A 51 -9.31 6.23 8.79
C SER A 51 -9.25 7.51 9.62
N SER A 52 -8.11 8.23 9.56
CA SER A 52 -7.93 9.49 10.26
C SER A 52 -8.74 10.60 9.62
N LEU A 53 -8.67 10.73 8.29
CA LEU A 53 -9.45 11.71 7.54
C LEU A 53 -10.95 11.49 7.72
N LYS A 54 -11.44 10.24 7.65
CA LYS A 54 -12.86 9.91 7.88
C LYS A 54 -13.38 10.47 9.21
N LYS A 55 -12.63 10.29 10.30
CA LYS A 55 -13.02 10.81 11.62
C LYS A 55 -13.05 12.35 11.68
N MET A 56 -12.21 13.03 10.89
CA MET A 56 -12.20 14.49 10.81
C MET A 56 -13.38 15.02 10.00
N LEU A 57 -13.75 14.31 8.93
CA LEU A 57 -14.88 14.65 8.07
C LEU A 57 -16.23 14.55 8.80
N ASP A 58 -16.38 13.59 9.72
CA ASP A 58 -17.62 13.38 10.48
C ASP A 58 -18.05 14.59 11.33
N ARG A 59 -17.12 15.48 11.71
CA ARG A 59 -17.40 16.67 12.53
C ARG A 59 -17.37 17.97 11.74
N HIS A 60 -16.33 18.15 10.92
CA HIS A 60 -16.12 19.36 10.14
C HIS A 60 -15.45 19.00 8.81
N ALA A 61 -16.25 18.69 7.79
CA ALA A 61 -15.75 18.19 6.50
C ALA A 61 -14.69 19.11 5.85
N SER A 62 -15.03 20.37 5.61
CA SER A 62 -14.14 21.31 4.91
C SER A 62 -12.89 21.68 5.71
N LEU A 63 -13.03 21.93 7.01
CA LEU A 63 -11.88 22.24 7.88
C LEU A 63 -10.99 21.01 8.11
N GLY A 64 -11.60 19.84 8.25
CA GLY A 64 -10.90 18.58 8.46
C GLY A 64 -10.01 18.23 7.28
N GLU A 65 -10.54 18.35 6.05
CA GLU A 65 -9.77 18.14 4.84
C GLU A 65 -8.61 19.15 4.70
N PHE A 66 -8.87 20.44 4.96
CA PHE A 66 -7.83 21.47 4.91
C PHE A 66 -6.67 21.20 5.89
N ILE A 67 -6.98 20.91 7.15
CA ILE A 67 -5.95 20.60 8.16
C ILE A 67 -5.18 19.34 7.76
N TYR A 68 -5.88 18.33 7.24
CA TYR A 68 -5.25 17.09 6.83
C TYR A 68 -4.29 17.27 5.65
N ASP A 69 -4.69 18.02 4.63
CA ASP A 69 -3.84 18.41 3.49
C ASP A 69 -2.56 19.13 3.96
N LYS A 70 -2.72 20.09 4.87
CA LYS A 70 -1.58 20.87 5.37
C LYS A 70 -0.61 20.03 6.20
N LYS A 71 -1.13 19.09 6.98
CA LYS A 71 -0.32 18.09 7.69
C LYS A 71 0.44 17.16 6.74
N LEU A 72 -0.14 16.77 5.62
CA LEU A 72 0.56 15.96 4.61
C LEU A 72 1.77 16.70 4.00
N LEU A 73 1.68 18.03 3.89
CA LEU A 73 2.78 18.88 3.42
C LEU A 73 3.82 19.20 4.51
N GLY A 74 3.68 18.63 5.71
CA GLY A 74 4.58 18.88 6.84
C GLY A 74 4.38 20.24 7.52
N MET A 75 3.24 20.89 7.31
CA MET A 75 2.89 22.14 8.01
C MET A 75 2.03 21.81 9.23
N ASP A 76 2.48 22.24 10.40
CA ASP A 76 1.68 22.26 11.62
C ASP A 76 0.93 23.60 11.72
N ILE A 77 -0.41 23.53 11.77
CA ILE A 77 -1.35 24.66 11.87
C ILE A 77 -2.04 24.60 13.23
#